data_AF-A0A089HKI5-F1
#
_entry.id   AF-A0A089HKI5-F1
#
_cell.length_a   1.000
_cell.length_b   1.000
_cell.length_c   1.000
_cell.angle_alpha   90.00
_cell.angle_beta   90.00
_cell.angle_gamma   90.00
#
_symmetry.space_group_name_H-M   'P 1'
#
loop_
_entity.id
_entity.type
_entity.pdbx_description
1 polymer ?
#
loop_
_entity_poly.entity_id
_entity_poly.type
_entity_poly.pdbx_seq_one_letter_code
_entity_poly.pdbx_strand_id
1 'polypeptide(L)'
;MNIMTAGVIQGLIGASGYMKTADVAMGVYEIGKNKNDEAVMNRALGYATGSLSSATEFSNEANRALKEAQIEAGKKAKAEREEALEERRREKAAELKAEGQTEGYSSKVDTVEISAEGLASLHAESYAEIDAPVAAAAEKTVSQPKVYSPQGDIIMAASEPSVIVRV
;
A
#
# COMPACT_ATOMS: atom_id res chain seq x y z
N MET A 1 5.24 -9.13 16.12
CA MET A 1 6.49 -9.91 16.19
C MET A 1 7.66 -8.97 16.49
N ASN A 2 8.67 -9.44 17.24
CA ASN A 2 9.77 -8.57 17.66
C ASN A 2 10.89 -8.58 16.61
N ILE A 3 11.19 -7.41 16.05
CA ILE A 3 12.29 -7.22 15.07
C ILE A 3 13.65 -7.03 15.76
N MET A 4 13.66 -6.73 17.07
CA MET A 4 14.87 -6.71 17.89
C MET A 4 15.20 -8.12 18.35
N THR A 5 15.99 -8.82 17.54
CA THR A 5 16.54 -10.13 17.88
C THR A 5 17.82 -9.99 18.71
N ALA A 6 18.23 -11.08 19.38
CA ALA A 6 19.46 -11.09 20.18
C ALA A 6 20.69 -10.66 19.37
N GLY A 7 20.78 -11.08 18.10
CA GLY A 7 21.88 -10.68 17.20
C GLY A 7 21.91 -9.18 16.89
N VAL A 8 20.73 -8.55 16.70
CA VAL A 8 20.63 -7.09 16.53
C VAL A 8 21.12 -6.38 17.78
N ILE A 9 20.66 -6.82 18.96
CA ILE A 9 21.02 -6.20 20.23
C ILE A 9 22.52 -6.34 20.49
N GLN A 10 23.08 -7.54 20.28
CA GLN A 10 24.50 -7.80 20.49
C GLN A 10 25.38 -6.95 19.57
N GLY A 11 25.04 -6.86 18.28
CA GLY A 11 25.79 -6.03 17.35
C GLY A 11 25.70 -4.54 17.68
N LEU A 12 24.54 -4.04 18.12
CA LEU A 12 24.41 -2.65 18.58
C LEU A 12 25.22 -2.37 19.85
N ILE A 13 25.19 -3.28 20.83
CA ILE A 13 25.98 -3.15 22.06
C ILE A 13 27.47 -3.17 21.73
N GLY A 14 27.91 -4.13 20.91
CA GLY A 14 29.30 -4.22 20.45
C GLY A 14 29.76 -2.94 19.76
N ALA A 15 29.01 -2.48 18.75
CA ALA A 15 29.31 -1.25 18.04
C ALA A 15 29.40 -0.04 19.00
N SER A 16 28.44 0.10 19.91
CA SER A 16 28.44 1.20 20.89
C SER A 16 29.64 1.16 21.84
N GLY A 17 30.09 -0.04 22.23
CA GLY A 17 31.26 -0.22 23.08
C GLY A 17 32.53 0.26 22.39
N TYR A 18 32.75 -0.17 21.15
CA TYR A 18 33.91 0.22 20.36
C TYR A 18 33.89 1.69 19.91
N MET A 19 32.70 2.28 19.70
CA MET A 19 32.62 3.73 19.49
C MET A 19 33.10 4.51 20.70
N LYS A 20 32.72 4.10 21.92
CA LYS A 20 33.21 4.74 23.15
C LYS A 20 34.73 4.62 23.30
N THR A 21 35.32 3.48 22.94
CA THR A 21 36.79 3.33 23.00
C THR A 21 37.48 4.20 21.95
N ALA A 22 36.90 4.36 20.77
CA ALA A 22 37.37 5.31 19.78
C ALA A 22 37.31 6.76 20.29
N ASP A 23 36.21 7.15 20.93
CA ASP A 23 36.05 8.49 21.50
C ASP A 23 37.11 8.78 22.59
N VAL A 24 37.36 7.81 23.47
CA VAL A 24 38.43 7.92 24.48
C VAL A 24 39.80 8.08 23.82
N ALA A 25 40.09 7.29 22.78
CA ALA A 25 41.34 7.42 22.04
C ALA A 25 41.47 8.80 21.38
N MET A 26 40.39 9.35 20.82
CA MET A 26 40.38 10.70 20.26
C MET A 26 40.59 11.80 21.33
N GLY A 27 40.08 11.61 22.54
CA GLY A 27 40.40 12.50 23.66
C GLY A 27 41.89 12.48 24.03
N VAL A 28 42.54 11.32 24.00
CA VAL A 28 44.00 11.21 24.19
C VAL A 28 44.76 11.86 23.04
N TYR A 29 44.27 11.74 21.81
CA TYR A 29 44.83 12.45 20.65
C TYR A 29 44.79 13.96 20.84
N GLU A 30 43.69 14.53 21.32
CA GLU A 30 43.59 15.97 21.61
C GLU A 30 44.60 16.42 22.67
N ILE A 31 44.82 15.63 23.72
CA ILE A 31 45.84 15.90 24.73
C ILE A 31 47.24 15.87 24.10
N GLY A 32 47.53 14.90 23.23
CA GLY A 32 48.79 14.81 22.50
C GLY A 32 49.02 16.01 21.58
N LYS A 33 47.98 16.42 20.85
CA LYS A 33 48.00 17.61 19.99
C LYS A 33 48.30 18.88 20.76
N ASN A 34 47.66 19.10 21.91
CA ASN A 34 47.90 20.27 22.75
C ASN A 34 49.33 20.34 23.29
N LYS A 35 49.99 19.19 23.44
CA LYS A 35 51.38 19.07 23.89
C LYS A 35 52.39 18.97 22.73
N ASN A 36 51.93 18.95 21.48
CA ASN A 36 52.72 18.64 20.27
C ASN A 36 53.50 17.31 20.39
N ASP A 37 52.93 16.31 21.07
CA ASP A 37 53.52 14.97 21.19
C ASP A 37 53.01 14.06 20.07
N GLU A 38 53.78 13.97 18.99
CA GLU A 38 53.45 13.16 17.81
C GLU A 38 53.40 11.66 18.08
N ALA A 39 54.16 11.16 19.06
CA ALA A 39 54.16 9.74 19.39
C ALA A 39 52.83 9.34 20.06
N VAL A 40 52.31 10.18 20.95
CA VAL A 40 51.00 9.99 21.58
C VAL A 40 49.87 10.12 20.55
N MET A 41 49.95 11.10 19.65
CA MET A 41 48.97 11.30 18.58
C MET A 41 48.85 10.06 17.68
N ASN A 42 49.96 9.56 17.14
CA ASN A 42 49.97 8.42 16.24
C ASN A 42 49.45 7.15 16.92
N ARG A 43 49.82 6.93 18.18
CA ARG A 43 49.34 5.79 18.96
C ARG A 43 47.84 5.88 19.22
N ALA A 44 47.35 7.05 19.61
CA ALA A 44 45.93 7.29 19.84
C ALA A 44 45.10 7.07 18.57
N LEU A 45 45.57 7.57 17.42
CA LEU A 45 44.92 7.30 16.13
C LEU A 45 44.89 5.82 15.79
N GLY A 46 45.96 5.07 16.05
CA GLY A 46 45.98 3.61 15.85
C GLY A 46 44.92 2.87 16.68
N TYR A 47 44.70 3.28 17.92
CA TYR A 47 43.63 2.71 18.76
C TYR A 47 42.24 3.13 18.29
N ALA A 48 42.09 4.39 17.86
CA ALA A 48 40.83 4.90 17.33
C ALA A 48 40.44 4.14 16.05
N THR A 49 41.36 3.98 15.09
CA THR A 49 41.09 3.28 13.83
C THR A 49 40.75 1.81 14.05
N GLY A 50 41.49 1.11 14.93
CA GLY A 50 41.16 -0.27 15.30
C GLY A 50 39.78 -0.39 15.94
N SER A 51 39.44 0.52 16.86
CA SER A 51 38.13 0.56 17.50
C SER A 51 37.01 0.86 16.48
N LEU A 52 37.20 1.82 15.58
CA LEU A 52 36.24 2.10 14.52
C LEU A 52 36.02 0.89 13.61
N SER A 53 37.08 0.18 13.21
CA SER A 53 36.96 -1.03 12.38
C SER A 53 36.04 -2.05 13.06
N SER A 54 36.32 -2.39 14.32
CA SER A 54 35.48 -3.33 15.07
C SER A 54 34.04 -2.80 15.25
N ALA A 55 33.86 -1.50 15.51
CA ALA A 55 32.53 -0.90 15.59
C ALA A 55 31.74 -1.06 14.28
N THR A 56 32.40 -0.89 13.13
CA THR A 56 31.76 -1.08 11.82
C THR A 56 31.39 -2.55 11.57
N GLU A 57 32.23 -3.49 11.97
CA GLU A 57 31.95 -4.93 11.86
C GLU A 57 30.68 -5.30 12.64
N PHE A 58 30.60 -4.91 13.92
CA PHE A 58 29.41 -5.17 14.75
C PHE A 58 28.15 -4.45 14.24
N SER A 59 28.30 -3.24 13.71
CA SER A 59 27.19 -2.52 13.07
C SER A 59 26.68 -3.25 11.82
N ASN A 60 27.58 -3.78 11.00
CA ASN A 60 27.22 -4.57 9.82
C ASN A 60 26.52 -5.87 10.20
N GLU A 61 26.99 -6.56 11.24
CA GLU A 61 26.34 -7.75 11.78
C GLU A 61 24.93 -7.46 12.31
N ALA A 62 24.76 -6.36 13.07
CA ALA A 62 23.45 -5.92 13.55
C ALA A 62 22.50 -5.63 12.38
N ASN A 63 22.99 -4.93 11.36
CA ASN A 63 22.21 -4.60 10.17
C ASN A 63 21.78 -5.85 9.38
N ARG A 64 22.66 -6.86 9.28
CA ARG A 64 22.31 -8.13 8.65
C ARG A 64 21.23 -8.86 9.45
N ALA A 65 21.41 -9.00 10.76
CA ALA A 65 20.44 -9.64 11.64
C ALA A 65 19.06 -8.93 11.62
N LEU A 66 19.06 -7.60 11.51
CA LEU A 66 17.84 -6.81 11.42
C LEU A 66 17.10 -7.06 10.11
N LYS A 67 17.82 -7.08 8.98
CA LYS A 67 17.22 -7.36 7.66
C LYS A 67 16.59 -8.75 7.62
N GLU A 68 17.28 -9.75 8.17
CA GLU A 68 16.76 -11.12 8.26
C GLU A 68 15.49 -11.17 9.12
N ALA A 69 15.51 -10.53 10.30
CA ALA A 69 14.35 -10.46 11.18
C ALA A 69 13.15 -9.75 10.52
N GLN A 70 13.39 -8.68 9.75
CA GLN A 70 12.33 -7.98 9.01
C GLN A 70 11.73 -8.85 7.90
N ILE A 71 12.56 -9.59 7.16
CA ILE A 71 12.09 -10.50 6.11
C ILE A 71 11.24 -11.62 6.74
N GLU A 72 11.70 -12.21 7.84
CA GLU A 72 10.94 -13.25 8.54
C GLU A 72 9.63 -12.71 9.11
N ALA A 73 9.65 -11.52 9.72
CA ALA A 73 8.47 -10.85 10.21
C ALA A 73 7.44 -10.59 9.10
N GLY A 74 7.90 -10.14 7.93
CA GLY A 74 7.06 -9.92 6.76
C GLY A 74 6.49 -11.22 6.18
N LYS A 75 7.25 -12.31 6.17
CA LYS A 75 6.78 -13.63 5.71
C LYS A 75 5.66 -14.17 6.60
N LYS A 76 5.83 -14.18 7.93
CA LYS A 76 4.77 -14.68 8.82
C LYS A 76 3.55 -13.76 8.81
N ALA A 77 3.74 -12.43 8.76
CA ALA A 77 2.59 -11.51 8.64
C ALA A 77 1.79 -11.73 7.34
N LYS A 78 2.46 -12.10 6.24
CA LYS A 78 1.76 -12.50 5.00
C LYS A 78 1.04 -13.84 5.15
N ALA A 79 1.68 -14.83 5.77
CA ALA A 79 1.08 -16.13 6.03
C ALA A 79 -0.18 -16.01 6.92
N GLU A 80 -0.08 -15.29 8.04
CA GLU A 80 -1.21 -15.00 8.94
C GLU A 80 -2.35 -14.28 8.20
N ARG A 81 -2.03 -13.35 7.29
CA ARG A 81 -3.03 -12.68 6.47
C ARG A 81 -3.69 -13.62 5.44
N GLU A 82 -2.91 -14.53 4.85
CA GLU A 82 -3.42 -15.51 3.90
C GLU A 82 -4.32 -16.54 4.60
N GLU A 83 -3.90 -17.05 5.76
CA GLU A 83 -4.70 -17.92 6.62
C GLU A 83 -6.03 -17.25 7.00
N ALA A 84 -6.01 -16.00 7.46
CA ALA A 84 -7.22 -15.26 7.79
C ALA A 84 -8.15 -15.04 6.57
N LEU A 85 -7.58 -14.89 5.36
CA LEU A 85 -8.37 -14.79 4.13
C LEU A 85 -8.94 -16.14 3.70
N GLU A 86 -8.19 -17.22 3.86
CA GLU A 86 -8.67 -18.58 3.61
C GLU A 86 -9.79 -18.96 4.56
N GLU A 87 -9.66 -18.68 5.85
CA GLU A 87 -10.72 -18.91 6.84
C GLU A 87 -11.99 -18.16 6.44
N ARG A 88 -11.88 -16.86 6.12
CA ARG A 88 -13.02 -16.08 5.61
C ARG A 88 -13.63 -16.68 4.34
N ARG A 89 -12.82 -17.18 3.41
CA ARG A 89 -13.33 -17.84 2.19
C ARG A 89 -14.06 -19.13 2.51
N ARG A 90 -13.53 -19.94 3.43
CA ARG A 90 -14.15 -21.19 3.89
C ARG A 90 -15.48 -20.92 4.59
N GLU A 91 -15.54 -19.91 5.45
CA GLU A 91 -16.78 -19.45 6.10
C GLU A 91 -17.83 -19.03 5.08
N LYS A 92 -17.48 -18.16 4.13
CA LYS A 92 -18.42 -17.77 3.05
C LYS A 92 -18.88 -18.94 2.19
N ALA A 93 -17.99 -19.88 1.88
CA ALA A 93 -18.36 -21.07 1.12
C ALA A 93 -19.27 -22.02 1.90
N ALA A 94 -19.11 -22.11 3.23
CA ALA A 94 -19.99 -22.87 4.10
C ALA A 94 -21.37 -22.18 4.22
N GLU A 95 -21.40 -20.86 4.34
CA GLU A 95 -22.63 -20.05 4.37
C GLU A 95 -23.42 -20.18 3.06
N LEU A 96 -22.77 -20.05 1.91
CA LEU A 96 -23.39 -20.27 0.59
C LEU A 96 -23.90 -21.71 0.41
N LYS A 97 -23.22 -22.72 0.96
CA LYS A 97 -23.71 -24.11 0.95
C LYS A 97 -24.91 -24.31 1.87
N ALA A 98 -24.94 -23.63 3.02
CA ALA A 98 -26.08 -23.65 3.92
C ALA A 98 -27.29 -22.94 3.28
N GLU A 99 -27.10 -21.78 2.66
CA GLU A 99 -28.15 -21.07 1.92
C GLU A 99 -28.62 -21.84 0.67
N GLY A 100 -27.71 -22.45 -0.09
CA GLY A 100 -28.05 -23.30 -1.23
C GLY A 100 -28.78 -24.61 -0.85
N GLN A 101 -28.60 -25.10 0.39
CA GLN A 101 -29.42 -26.19 0.94
C GLN A 101 -30.79 -25.71 1.42
N THR A 102 -30.98 -24.40 1.58
CA THR A 102 -32.29 -23.78 1.80
C THR A 102 -32.99 -23.37 0.49
N GLU A 103 -32.68 -23.99 -0.65
CA GLU A 103 -33.55 -23.98 -1.85
C GLU A 103 -34.88 -24.76 -1.65
N GLY A 104 -35.42 -24.71 -0.42
CA GLY A 104 -36.86 -24.76 -0.16
C GLY A 104 -37.47 -23.37 0.02
N TYR A 105 -36.69 -22.29 -0.08
CA TYR A 105 -37.21 -20.93 -0.06
C TYR A 105 -37.79 -20.60 -1.43
N SER A 106 -39.08 -20.89 -1.60
CA SER A 106 -39.93 -20.25 -2.60
C SER A 106 -39.67 -18.74 -2.51
N SER A 107 -38.90 -18.20 -3.45
CA SER A 107 -38.92 -16.77 -3.70
C SER A 107 -40.36 -16.47 -4.12
N LYS A 108 -41.14 -15.90 -3.22
CA LYS A 108 -42.37 -15.21 -3.59
C LYS A 108 -41.93 -14.03 -4.43
N VAL A 109 -41.74 -14.27 -5.71
CA VAL A 109 -41.64 -13.22 -6.70
C VAL A 109 -43.07 -12.69 -6.81
N ASP A 110 -43.29 -11.45 -6.37
CA ASP A 110 -44.58 -10.80 -6.58
C ASP A 110 -44.77 -10.63 -8.09
N THR A 111 -45.62 -11.47 -8.67
CA THR A 111 -46.02 -11.35 -10.07
C THR A 111 -46.98 -10.17 -10.18
N VAL A 112 -46.52 -9.07 -10.74
CA VAL A 112 -47.38 -7.92 -11.01
C VAL A 112 -48.06 -8.14 -12.36
N GLU A 113 -49.37 -8.38 -12.35
CA GLU A 113 -50.18 -8.44 -13.56
C GLU A 113 -50.55 -7.01 -14.00
N ILE A 114 -50.19 -6.64 -15.23
CA ILE A 114 -50.54 -5.35 -15.81
C ILE A 114 -51.98 -5.44 -16.31
N SER A 115 -52.85 -4.51 -15.89
CA SER A 115 -54.23 -4.46 -16.39
C SER A 115 -54.27 -4.14 -17.88
N ALA A 116 -55.30 -4.64 -18.59
CA ALA A 116 -55.45 -4.43 -20.03
C ALA A 116 -55.47 -2.94 -20.43
N GLU A 117 -55.94 -2.06 -19.54
CA GLU A 117 -55.94 -0.61 -19.75
C GLU A 117 -54.53 -0.01 -19.67
N GLY A 118 -53.69 -0.49 -18.74
CA GLY A 118 -52.29 -0.03 -18.61
C GLY A 118 -51.41 -0.46 -19.78
N LEU A 119 -51.70 -1.61 -20.40
CA LEU A 119 -51.01 -2.06 -21.62
C LEU A 119 -51.34 -1.15 -22.82
N ALA A 120 -52.58 -0.66 -22.92
CA ALA A 120 -53.01 0.23 -23.99
C ALA A 120 -52.33 1.60 -23.92
N SER A 121 -52.02 2.10 -22.71
CA SER A 121 -51.26 3.34 -22.53
C SER A 121 -49.80 3.22 -23.00
N LEU A 122 -49.19 2.04 -22.87
CA LEU A 122 -47.81 1.80 -23.34
C LEU A 122 -47.72 1.72 -24.87
N HIS A 123 -48.79 1.28 -25.54
CA HIS A 123 -48.87 1.27 -27.00
C HIS A 123 -49.15 2.63 -27.63
N ALA A 124 -49.61 3.63 -26.85
CA ALA A 124 -49.88 4.98 -27.36
C ALA A 124 -48.60 5.79 -27.61
N GLU A 125 -47.46 5.37 -27.06
CA GLU A 125 -46.14 5.97 -27.27
C GLU A 125 -45.23 5.00 -28.03
N SER A 126 -45.76 4.29 -29.03
CA SER A 126 -44.92 3.64 -30.04
C SER A 126 -44.36 4.70 -30.99
N TYR A 127 -43.07 4.95 -30.83
CA TYR A 127 -42.13 5.52 -31.80
C TYR A 127 -42.62 5.34 -33.24
N ALA A 128 -43.00 6.44 -33.88
CA ALA A 128 -43.28 6.44 -35.31
C ALA A 128 -42.02 6.00 -36.06
N GLU A 129 -42.10 4.84 -36.71
CA GLU A 129 -41.20 4.46 -37.79
C GLU A 129 -41.25 5.55 -38.86
N ILE A 130 -40.10 6.13 -39.19
CA ILE A 130 -39.92 6.93 -40.40
C ILE A 130 -38.85 6.23 -41.23
N ASP A 131 -39.32 5.48 -42.22
CA ASP A 131 -38.60 5.10 -43.44
C ASP A 131 -39.26 5.96 -44.54
N ALA A 132 -38.64 6.96 -45.18
CA ALA A 132 -37.55 6.86 -46.16
C ALA A 132 -37.07 8.31 -46.57
N PRO A 133 -36.14 8.52 -47.55
CA PRO A 133 -35.00 9.45 -47.45
C PRO A 133 -35.19 10.82 -48.12
N VAL A 134 -34.66 11.91 -47.53
CA VAL A 134 -34.17 13.12 -48.23
C VAL A 134 -33.11 13.85 -47.37
N ALA A 135 -32.15 14.43 -48.07
CA ALA A 135 -30.95 15.14 -47.64
C ALA A 135 -31.06 16.25 -46.56
N ALA A 136 -29.88 16.46 -45.94
CA ALA A 136 -29.33 17.70 -45.39
C ALA A 136 -29.78 18.20 -44.00
N ALA A 137 -28.78 18.24 -43.11
CA ALA A 137 -28.55 19.18 -42.01
C ALA A 137 -29.63 19.33 -40.91
N ALA A 138 -29.39 18.69 -39.75
CA ALA A 138 -29.72 19.27 -38.44
C ALA A 138 -28.87 18.58 -37.34
N GLU A 139 -28.26 19.39 -36.48
CA GLU A 139 -27.22 19.04 -35.52
C GLU A 139 -27.72 18.13 -34.38
N LYS A 140 -26.97 17.05 -34.09
CA LYS A 140 -27.10 16.29 -32.84
C LYS A 140 -26.53 17.13 -31.70
N THR A 141 -27.38 17.71 -30.85
CA THR A 141 -26.93 18.31 -29.60
C THR A 141 -26.54 17.20 -28.62
N VAL A 142 -25.23 16.99 -28.49
CA VAL A 142 -24.62 16.10 -27.50
C VAL A 142 -24.92 16.67 -26.11
N SER A 143 -25.90 16.11 -25.41
CA SER A 143 -26.16 16.44 -24.01
C SER A 143 -24.98 15.98 -23.16
N GLN A 144 -24.19 16.92 -22.65
CA GLN A 144 -23.02 16.62 -21.83
C GLN A 144 -23.41 16.08 -20.43
N PRO A 145 -22.63 15.16 -19.85
CA PRO A 145 -22.86 14.65 -18.51
C PRO A 145 -22.63 15.75 -17.47
N LYS A 146 -23.62 15.99 -16.60
CA LYS A 146 -23.56 16.96 -15.50
C LYS A 146 -22.98 16.31 -14.25
N VAL A 147 -21.97 16.94 -13.65
CA VAL A 147 -21.35 16.49 -12.38
C VAL A 147 -21.88 17.36 -11.24
N TYR A 148 -22.31 16.72 -10.14
CA TYR A 148 -22.89 17.40 -8.98
C TYR A 148 -21.91 17.43 -7.81
N SER A 149 -21.83 18.56 -7.12
CA SER A 149 -21.10 18.68 -5.85
C SER A 149 -21.88 18.02 -4.70
N PRO A 150 -21.24 17.71 -3.55
CA PRO A 150 -21.93 17.19 -2.37
C PRO A 150 -23.02 18.11 -1.80
N GLN A 151 -23.07 19.37 -2.25
CA GLN A 151 -24.07 20.38 -1.87
C GLN A 151 -25.20 20.53 -2.91
N GLY A 152 -25.17 19.76 -4.01
CA GLY A 152 -26.23 19.73 -5.03
C GLY A 152 -26.01 20.67 -6.21
N ASP A 153 -24.89 21.40 -6.27
CA ASP A 153 -24.61 22.35 -7.35
C ASP A 153 -23.95 21.66 -8.57
N ILE A 154 -24.34 22.10 -9.78
CA ILE A 154 -23.80 21.60 -11.05
C ILE A 154 -22.44 22.24 -11.31
N ILE A 155 -21.39 21.44 -11.40
CA ILE A 155 -20.04 21.89 -11.74
C ILE A 155 -19.82 21.62 -13.24
N MET A 156 -19.70 22.68 -14.05
CA MET A 156 -19.28 22.55 -15.44
C MET A 156 -17.78 22.26 -15.48
N ALA A 157 -17.40 20.99 -15.60
CA ALA A 157 -16.01 20.59 -15.76
C ALA A 157 -15.55 20.83 -17.21
N ALA A 158 -14.91 21.97 -17.46
CA ALA A 158 -14.16 22.21 -18.69
C ALA A 158 -12.71 21.74 -18.49
N SER A 159 -12.34 20.56 -18.98
CA SER A 159 -10.94 20.25 -19.36
C SER A 159 -10.83 18.88 -20.04
N GLU A 160 -10.23 18.84 -21.24
CA GLU A 160 -9.94 17.62 -22.00
C GLU A 160 -8.82 16.80 -21.32
N PRO A 161 -8.93 15.46 -21.20
CA PRO A 161 -7.82 14.64 -20.75
C PRO A 161 -6.78 14.49 -21.87
N SER A 162 -5.62 15.12 -21.73
CA SER A 162 -4.45 14.82 -22.57
C SER A 162 -3.66 13.65 -21.97
N VAL A 163 -3.47 12.58 -22.74
CA VAL A 163 -2.59 11.45 -22.38
C VAL A 163 -1.27 11.64 -23.10
N ILE A 164 -0.21 11.94 -22.33
CA ILE A 164 1.17 11.98 -22.86
C ILE A 164 1.77 10.58 -22.68
N VAL A 165 2.02 9.89 -23.79
CA VAL A 165 2.83 8.66 -23.82
C VAL A 165 4.30 9.08 -23.92
N ARG A 166 5.13 8.71 -22.94
CA ARG A 166 6.59 8.77 -23.08
C ARG A 166 7.05 7.53 -23.85
N VAL A 167 7.74 7.74 -24.97
CA VAL A 167 8.55 6.74 -25.67
C VAL A 167 9.95 6.75 -25.06
#